data_AF-A4J3C5-F1
#
_entry.id   AF-A4J3C5-F1
#
_cell.length_a   1.000
_cell.length_b   1.000
_cell.length_c   1.000
_cell.angle_alpha   90.00
_cell.angle_beta   90.00
_cell.angle_gamma   90.00
#
_symmetry.space_group_name_H-M   'P 1'
#
loop_
_entity.id
_entity.type
_entity.pdbx_description
1 polymer ?
#
loop_
_entity_poly.entity_id
_entity_poly.type
_entity_poly.pdbx_seq_one_letter_code
_entity_poly.pdbx_strand_id
1 'polypeptide(L)'
;MFIKNQKGIALVSVLIILAITSLLGTTVWYASSQETLSSEQVENRTQAYYYAQSGVEMALSYIKDLCRENKVIPSKKVFYGDLNGALSEERNDSYNIETEILYEAGTFTVKSVGIVRKGQTGAIQAQDDLAYEISRDTVLQMLGAGGGNGGSGGPIALFSNKGILFKGSAEISGNVLTNTVESGHVHFQNNKTGIFNGNLYIGPGANKEKVVTYSGGGEETKNIPNGKIDYLPALRSYPLPAFPNFPEDLTSKDNLVTEPGAISGKVADSNGNGIGDVAIYLSPSIQGSLVKTNVKTTNDPGWKKGHGTWAAYTGEGSGHQEGTVIVTPMKDGYTFDPQFREVTGPMSNVNFLAVPSNATYNTPQINSNQTWYWKIDEDGYYDKISIKGDRTLCIDLKGETRKLRVKNLDIQQGNIVLVGEGRLILYVENDFNLSGSSTINANGESNSLIMYYQGKDSLKFAGDTRFKGSIYAKNANISIQGSNNIIGNVITGGKYVSVQGDADVYPMILYAPKAELTVTGSGKILGTVVVDDCIVQGDSRITANNPLDTTIFNSLEWGSNGPPSLSVTVEEPSRLTWRGYGQWIKI
;
A
#
# COMPACT_ATOMS: atom_id res chain seq x y z
N MET A 1 -3.33 64.78 -45.59
CA MET A 1 -3.47 63.33 -45.89
C MET A 1 -4.23 62.70 -44.72
N PHE A 2 -5.50 62.34 -44.93
CA PHE A 2 -6.45 61.99 -43.87
C PHE A 2 -6.23 60.54 -43.37
N ILE A 3 -6.01 60.38 -42.07
CA ILE A 3 -6.08 59.08 -41.38
C ILE A 3 -7.56 58.71 -41.24
N LYS A 4 -8.00 57.68 -41.97
CA LYS A 4 -9.37 57.16 -41.89
C LYS A 4 -9.57 56.38 -40.58
N ASN A 5 -10.66 56.74 -39.91
CA ASN A 5 -11.19 56.22 -38.65
C ASN A 5 -11.53 54.71 -38.74
N GLN A 6 -10.67 53.81 -38.24
CA GLN A 6 -10.89 52.34 -38.22
C GLN A 6 -11.77 51.86 -37.05
N LYS A 7 -12.96 52.45 -36.87
CA LYS A 7 -13.88 52.04 -35.79
C LYS A 7 -14.67 50.74 -36.06
N GLY A 8 -14.61 50.18 -37.28
CA GLY A 8 -15.35 48.97 -37.66
C GLY A 8 -14.57 47.65 -37.58
N ILE A 9 -13.27 47.64 -37.93
CA ILE A 9 -12.43 46.42 -37.94
C ILE A 9 -12.13 45.93 -36.52
N ALA A 10 -11.98 46.83 -35.55
CA ALA A 10 -11.75 46.45 -34.16
C ALA A 10 -12.87 45.56 -33.59
N LEU A 11 -14.13 45.81 -33.94
CA LEU A 11 -15.28 44.99 -33.52
C LEU A 11 -15.19 43.58 -34.10
N VAL A 12 -14.82 43.47 -35.39
CA VAL A 12 -14.70 42.18 -36.09
C VAL A 12 -13.55 41.36 -35.51
N SER A 13 -12.39 41.97 -35.23
CA SER A 13 -11.26 41.30 -34.60
C SER A 13 -11.58 40.82 -33.18
N VAL A 14 -12.29 41.63 -32.39
CA VAL A 14 -12.74 41.25 -31.04
C VAL A 14 -13.74 40.10 -31.09
N LEU A 15 -14.67 40.10 -32.05
CA LEU A 15 -15.62 38.99 -32.25
C LEU A 15 -14.92 37.69 -32.65
N ILE A 16 -13.91 37.76 -33.52
CA ILE A 16 -13.12 36.58 -33.91
C ILE A 16 -12.32 36.05 -32.73
N ILE A 17 -11.68 36.94 -31.95
CA ILE A 17 -10.93 36.54 -30.75
C ILE A 17 -11.86 35.90 -29.72
N LEU A 18 -13.06 36.46 -29.49
CA LEU A 18 -14.08 35.91 -28.60
C LEU A 18 -14.60 34.54 -29.07
N ALA A 19 -14.78 34.37 -30.38
CA ALA A 19 -15.19 33.08 -30.95
C ALA A 19 -14.10 32.02 -30.78
N ILE A 20 -12.82 32.37 -30.96
CA ILE A 20 -11.69 31.47 -30.78
C ILE A 20 -11.52 31.11 -29.30
N THR A 21 -11.60 32.09 -28.38
CA THR A 21 -11.51 31.81 -26.94
C THR A 21 -12.71 31.04 -26.41
N SER A 22 -13.92 31.23 -26.95
CA SER A 22 -15.07 30.39 -26.58
C SER A 22 -14.88 28.96 -27.07
N LEU A 23 -14.37 28.76 -28.29
CA LEU A 23 -14.12 27.43 -28.85
C LEU A 23 -13.05 26.68 -28.03
N LEU A 24 -11.97 27.37 -27.65
CA LEU A 24 -10.93 26.81 -26.79
C LEU A 24 -11.48 26.53 -25.38
N GLY A 25 -12.26 27.45 -24.82
CA GLY A 25 -12.88 27.31 -23.51
C GLY A 25 -13.83 26.10 -23.43
N THR A 26 -14.66 25.88 -24.44
CA THR A 26 -15.55 24.70 -24.48
C THR A 26 -14.79 23.40 -24.65
N THR A 27 -13.70 23.37 -25.43
CA THR A 27 -12.87 22.16 -25.55
C THR A 27 -12.17 21.78 -24.25
N VAL A 28 -11.64 22.76 -23.50
CA VAL A 28 -11.01 22.52 -22.19
C VAL A 28 -12.05 22.10 -21.16
N TRP A 29 -13.21 22.75 -21.14
CA TRP A 29 -14.31 22.38 -20.24
C TRP A 29 -14.83 20.96 -20.52
N TYR A 30 -14.97 20.59 -21.80
CA TYR A 30 -15.40 19.25 -22.19
C TYR A 30 -14.38 18.18 -21.80
N ALA A 31 -13.08 18.42 -22.03
CA ALA A 31 -12.02 17.50 -21.62
C ALA A 31 -11.94 17.34 -20.08
N SER A 32 -11.99 18.45 -19.34
CA SER A 32 -11.95 18.44 -17.87
C SER A 32 -13.19 17.77 -17.26
N SER A 33 -14.37 17.98 -17.85
CA SER A 33 -15.61 17.35 -17.38
C SER A 33 -15.62 15.84 -17.65
N GLN A 34 -15.06 15.40 -18.78
CA GLN A 34 -14.85 13.98 -19.09
C GLN A 34 -13.87 13.33 -18.10
N GLU A 35 -12.75 13.97 -17.81
CA GLU A 35 -11.77 13.49 -16.82
C GLU A 35 -12.37 13.38 -15.43
N THR A 36 -13.16 14.38 -15.00
CA THR A 36 -13.82 14.37 -13.67
C THR A 36 -14.83 13.22 -13.55
N LEU A 37 -15.69 13.03 -14.56
CA LEU A 37 -16.66 11.93 -14.59
C LEU A 37 -15.98 10.56 -14.67
N SER A 38 -14.89 10.46 -15.45
CA SER A 38 -14.09 9.24 -15.53
C SER A 38 -13.40 8.93 -14.20
N SER A 39 -12.89 9.94 -13.50
CA SER A 39 -12.25 9.78 -12.19
C SER A 39 -13.24 9.28 -11.14
N GLU A 40 -14.44 9.88 -11.08
CA GLU A 40 -15.51 9.41 -10.17
C GLU A 40 -15.96 7.97 -10.48
N GLN A 41 -16.06 7.61 -11.75
CA GLN A 41 -16.39 6.23 -12.15
C GLN A 41 -15.30 5.24 -11.75
N VAL A 42 -14.02 5.61 -11.96
CA VAL A 42 -12.87 4.80 -11.56
C VAL A 42 -12.82 4.66 -10.03
N GLU A 43 -13.07 5.74 -9.29
CA GLU A 43 -13.10 5.72 -7.83
C GLU A 43 -14.24 4.84 -7.30
N ASN A 44 -15.47 5.05 -7.76
CA ASN A 44 -16.61 4.26 -7.33
C ASN A 44 -16.45 2.79 -7.72
N ARG A 45 -15.84 2.49 -8.88
CA ARG A 45 -15.53 1.12 -9.28
C ARG A 45 -14.44 0.50 -8.41
N THR A 46 -13.39 1.25 -8.09
CA THR A 46 -12.33 0.81 -7.18
C THR A 46 -12.88 0.54 -5.77
N GLN A 47 -13.82 1.36 -5.30
CA GLN A 47 -14.48 1.15 -4.03
C GLN A 47 -15.43 -0.07 -4.06
N ALA A 48 -16.19 -0.25 -5.13
CA ALA A 48 -17.02 -1.44 -5.34
C ALA A 48 -16.15 -2.72 -5.40
N TYR A 49 -15.02 -2.66 -6.07
CA TYR A 49 -14.02 -3.71 -6.10
C TYR A 49 -13.56 -4.09 -4.67
N TYR A 50 -13.24 -3.11 -3.83
CA TYR A 50 -12.81 -3.39 -2.45
C TYR A 50 -13.92 -3.95 -1.57
N TYR A 51 -15.17 -3.52 -1.76
CA TYR A 51 -16.32 -4.13 -1.09
C TYR A 51 -16.48 -5.60 -1.48
N ALA A 52 -16.34 -5.92 -2.76
CA ALA A 52 -16.34 -7.30 -3.23
C ALA A 52 -15.20 -8.09 -2.57
N GLN A 53 -14.00 -7.50 -2.49
CA GLN A 53 -12.82 -8.12 -1.88
C GLN A 53 -13.05 -8.44 -0.40
N SER A 54 -13.54 -7.48 0.39
CA SER A 54 -13.86 -7.70 1.81
C SER A 54 -14.88 -8.82 1.99
N GLY A 55 -15.88 -8.92 1.11
CA GLY A 55 -16.83 -10.04 1.12
C GLY A 55 -16.17 -11.41 0.94
N VAL A 56 -15.18 -11.49 0.06
CA VAL A 56 -14.41 -12.73 -0.13
C VAL A 56 -13.55 -13.09 1.08
N GLU A 57 -12.88 -12.10 1.68
CA GLU A 57 -12.09 -12.31 2.89
C GLU A 57 -12.96 -12.86 4.04
N MET A 58 -14.16 -12.29 4.22
CA MET A 58 -15.14 -12.77 5.19
C MET A 58 -15.61 -14.19 4.89
N ALA A 59 -15.93 -14.50 3.64
CA ALA A 59 -16.31 -15.85 3.24
C ALA A 59 -15.19 -16.87 3.45
N LEU A 60 -13.93 -16.52 3.17
CA LEU A 60 -12.79 -17.38 3.43
C LEU A 60 -12.59 -17.64 4.93
N SER A 61 -12.79 -16.63 5.79
CA SER A 61 -12.78 -16.83 7.24
C SER A 61 -13.85 -17.82 7.68
N TYR A 62 -15.08 -17.63 7.20
CA TYR A 62 -16.20 -18.54 7.48
C TYR A 62 -15.91 -19.97 7.02
N ILE A 63 -15.39 -20.16 5.81
CA ILE A 63 -15.01 -21.48 5.27
C ILE A 63 -13.91 -22.13 6.14
N LYS A 64 -12.91 -21.35 6.59
CA LYS A 64 -11.85 -21.83 7.49
C LYS A 64 -12.42 -22.30 8.82
N ASP A 65 -13.34 -21.55 9.42
CA ASP A 65 -13.97 -21.93 10.70
C ASP A 65 -14.83 -23.20 10.54
N LEU A 66 -15.58 -23.31 9.44
CA LEU A 66 -16.33 -24.52 9.11
C LEU A 66 -15.40 -25.74 9.02
N CYS A 67 -14.28 -25.60 8.31
CA CYS A 67 -13.33 -26.69 8.12
C CYS A 67 -12.55 -27.02 9.40
N ARG A 68 -12.17 -26.01 10.20
CA ARG A 68 -11.41 -26.17 11.47
C ARG A 68 -12.24 -26.90 12.53
N GLU A 69 -13.49 -26.49 12.69
CA GLU A 69 -14.39 -27.08 13.68
C GLU A 69 -15.12 -28.32 13.15
N ASN A 70 -14.80 -28.75 11.92
CA ASN A 70 -15.44 -29.86 11.21
C ASN A 70 -16.99 -29.76 11.22
N LYS A 71 -17.50 -28.54 11.05
CA LYS A 71 -18.93 -28.24 10.98
C LYS A 71 -19.51 -28.70 9.64
N VAL A 72 -20.83 -28.90 9.60
CA VAL A 72 -21.56 -29.22 8.37
C VAL A 72 -21.40 -28.07 7.38
N ILE A 73 -20.90 -28.38 6.18
CA ILE A 73 -20.70 -27.40 5.12
C ILE A 73 -22.03 -27.22 4.36
N PRO A 74 -22.62 -26.01 4.34
CA PRO A 74 -23.82 -25.75 3.57
C PRO A 74 -23.53 -25.80 2.06
N SER A 75 -24.45 -26.37 1.26
CA SER A 75 -24.32 -26.40 -0.20
C SER A 75 -24.39 -25.01 -0.82
N LYS A 76 -25.13 -24.09 -0.20
CA LYS A 76 -25.21 -22.68 -0.56
C LYS A 76 -25.37 -21.84 0.69
N LYS A 77 -24.66 -20.73 0.77
CA LYS A 77 -24.78 -19.71 1.80
C LYS A 77 -24.67 -18.34 1.18
N VAL A 78 -25.50 -17.38 1.59
CA VAL A 78 -25.41 -16.00 1.14
C VAL A 78 -25.40 -15.09 2.36
N PHE A 79 -24.53 -14.09 2.35
CA PHE A 79 -24.46 -13.06 3.37
C PHE A 79 -24.46 -11.68 2.72
N TYR A 80 -25.01 -10.71 3.43
CA TYR A 80 -25.07 -9.30 3.08
C TYR A 80 -24.42 -8.51 4.19
N GLY A 81 -23.73 -7.43 3.84
CA GLY A 81 -23.06 -6.60 4.82
C GLY A 81 -22.76 -5.20 4.31
N ASP A 82 -22.33 -4.37 5.25
CA ASP A 82 -21.62 -3.13 5.00
C ASP A 82 -20.24 -3.23 5.67
N LEU A 83 -19.35 -2.26 5.45
CA LEU A 83 -18.00 -2.29 6.02
C LEU A 83 -17.95 -2.15 7.56
N ASN A 84 -19.02 -1.65 8.18
CA ASN A 84 -19.05 -1.21 9.58
C ASN A 84 -20.02 -2.04 10.45
N GLY A 85 -20.69 -3.02 9.86
CA GLY A 85 -21.85 -3.71 10.42
C GLY A 85 -21.68 -5.23 10.46
N ALA A 86 -22.54 -5.91 11.23
CA ALA A 86 -22.52 -7.36 11.32
C ALA A 86 -23.04 -8.00 10.02
N LEU A 87 -22.44 -9.13 9.63
CA LEU A 87 -22.92 -9.96 8.53
C LEU A 87 -24.36 -10.42 8.79
N SER A 88 -25.23 -10.17 7.82
CA SER A 88 -26.64 -10.57 7.84
C SER A 88 -26.90 -11.63 6.78
N GLU A 89 -27.70 -12.64 7.10
CA GLU A 89 -28.25 -13.56 6.10
C GLU A 89 -29.52 -12.98 5.44
N GLU A 90 -30.12 -11.98 6.07
CA GLU A 90 -31.26 -11.26 5.54
C GLU A 90 -30.80 -10.17 4.60
N ARG A 91 -31.41 -10.13 3.42
CA ARG A 91 -31.19 -9.09 2.43
C ARG A 91 -31.88 -7.81 2.91
N ASN A 92 -31.09 -6.77 3.15
CA ASN A 92 -31.60 -5.41 3.32
C ASN A 92 -31.44 -4.64 1.99
N ASP A 93 -32.00 -3.44 1.87
CA ASP A 93 -31.87 -2.64 0.63
C ASP A 93 -30.62 -1.74 0.60
N SER A 94 -29.82 -1.77 1.67
CA SER A 94 -28.71 -0.83 1.90
C SER A 94 -27.33 -1.47 1.92
N TYR A 95 -27.22 -2.78 1.66
CA TYR A 95 -25.92 -3.48 1.68
C TYR A 95 -24.97 -2.95 0.61
N ASN A 96 -23.69 -2.99 0.97
CA ASN A 96 -22.58 -2.68 0.10
C ASN A 96 -21.83 -3.94 -0.35
N ILE A 97 -22.06 -5.07 0.32
CA ILE A 97 -21.42 -6.36 0.06
C ILE A 97 -22.49 -7.44 0.01
N GLU A 98 -22.50 -8.23 -1.04
CA GLU A 98 -23.27 -9.48 -1.16
C GLU A 98 -22.30 -10.61 -1.49
N THR A 99 -22.24 -11.63 -0.65
CA THR A 99 -21.34 -12.76 -0.85
C THR A 99 -22.09 -14.07 -0.80
N GLU A 100 -21.97 -14.83 -1.89
CA GLU A 100 -22.48 -16.18 -2.06
C GLU A 100 -21.33 -17.18 -1.96
N ILE A 101 -21.53 -18.24 -1.18
CA ILE A 101 -20.65 -19.39 -1.04
C ILE A 101 -21.43 -20.61 -1.52
N LEU A 102 -20.93 -21.28 -2.55
CA LEU A 102 -21.44 -22.56 -3.02
C LEU A 102 -20.44 -23.65 -2.65
N TYR A 103 -20.91 -24.80 -2.21
CA TYR A 103 -20.07 -25.96 -1.98
C TYR A 103 -20.59 -27.15 -2.78
N GLU A 104 -19.83 -27.54 -3.80
CA GLU A 104 -20.16 -28.64 -4.70
C GLU A 104 -18.91 -29.46 -5.00
N ALA A 105 -19.06 -30.79 -5.02
CA ALA A 105 -17.99 -31.72 -5.40
C ALA A 105 -16.62 -31.50 -4.71
N GLY A 106 -16.61 -31.06 -3.44
CA GLY A 106 -15.38 -30.84 -2.68
C GLY A 106 -14.75 -29.43 -2.85
N THR A 107 -15.40 -28.54 -3.60
CA THR A 107 -14.90 -27.20 -3.89
C THR A 107 -15.87 -26.13 -3.40
N PHE A 108 -15.33 -25.09 -2.77
CA PHE A 108 -16.05 -23.86 -2.44
C PHE A 108 -15.93 -22.87 -3.59
N THR A 109 -17.04 -22.36 -4.09
CA THR A 109 -17.08 -21.19 -4.97
C THR A 109 -17.59 -20.00 -4.18
N VAL A 110 -16.78 -18.97 -4.01
CA VAL A 110 -17.13 -17.72 -3.35
C VAL A 110 -17.33 -16.65 -4.41
N LYS A 111 -18.55 -16.12 -4.54
CA LYS A 111 -18.87 -14.97 -5.38
C LYS A 111 -19.22 -13.81 -4.49
N SER A 112 -18.50 -12.71 -4.59
CA SER A 112 -18.77 -11.50 -3.83
C SER A 112 -18.98 -10.34 -4.77
N VAL A 113 -20.02 -9.56 -4.49
CA VAL A 113 -20.39 -8.37 -5.23
C VAL A 113 -20.29 -7.19 -4.29
N GLY A 114 -19.48 -6.22 -4.68
CA GLY A 114 -19.38 -4.95 -3.99
C GLY A 114 -20.19 -3.89 -4.72
N ILE A 115 -20.92 -3.08 -3.95
CA ILE A 115 -21.89 -2.11 -4.47
C ILE A 115 -21.64 -0.76 -3.82
N VAL A 116 -21.35 0.25 -4.64
CA VAL A 116 -21.26 1.64 -4.21
C VAL A 116 -22.58 2.34 -4.52
N ARG A 117 -23.17 2.92 -3.48
CA ARG A 117 -24.46 3.63 -3.53
C ARG A 117 -24.25 5.07 -3.12
N LYS A 118 -24.56 6.05 -3.98
CA LYS A 118 -24.69 7.46 -3.59
C LYS A 118 -26.02 8.01 -4.12
N GLY A 119 -26.68 8.89 -3.35
CA GLY A 119 -27.96 9.49 -3.72
C GLY A 119 -29.18 8.80 -3.10
N GLN A 120 -30.27 8.63 -3.86
CA GLN A 120 -31.51 8.04 -3.36
C GLN A 120 -31.31 6.59 -2.89
N THR A 121 -32.06 6.17 -1.86
CA THR A 121 -32.02 4.81 -1.30
C THR A 121 -32.17 3.76 -2.40
N GLY A 122 -31.15 2.91 -2.55
CA GLY A 122 -31.12 1.83 -3.55
C GLY A 122 -30.42 2.17 -4.88
N ALA A 123 -30.04 3.43 -5.14
CA ALA A 123 -29.31 3.80 -6.36
C ALA A 123 -27.91 3.18 -6.38
N ILE A 124 -27.63 2.32 -7.37
CA ILE A 124 -26.32 1.72 -7.62
C ILE A 124 -25.53 2.66 -8.54
N GLN A 125 -24.39 3.15 -8.08
CA GLN A 125 -23.52 4.04 -8.87
C GLN A 125 -22.32 3.29 -9.47
N ALA A 126 -21.83 2.26 -8.77
CA ALA A 126 -20.89 1.30 -9.31
C ALA A 126 -21.10 -0.07 -8.64
N GLN A 127 -20.80 -1.11 -9.39
CA GLN A 127 -20.82 -2.50 -8.92
C GLN A 127 -19.60 -3.19 -9.51
N ASP A 128 -18.95 -4.02 -8.72
CA ASP A 128 -17.90 -4.93 -9.17
C ASP A 128 -18.13 -6.30 -8.51
N ASP A 129 -17.74 -7.36 -9.21
CA ASP A 129 -17.92 -8.73 -8.74
C ASP A 129 -16.61 -9.51 -8.81
N LEU A 130 -16.41 -10.35 -7.80
CA LEU A 130 -15.26 -11.22 -7.67
C LEU A 130 -15.73 -12.65 -7.41
N ALA A 131 -15.16 -13.60 -8.14
CA ALA A 131 -15.44 -15.01 -7.96
C ALA A 131 -14.14 -15.79 -7.71
N TYR A 132 -14.14 -16.64 -6.68
CA TYR A 132 -13.02 -17.47 -6.28
C TYR A 132 -13.47 -18.91 -6.11
N GLU A 133 -12.58 -19.85 -6.42
CA GLU A 133 -12.78 -21.26 -6.14
C GLU A 133 -11.64 -21.76 -5.25
N ILE A 134 -11.96 -22.49 -4.18
CA ILE A 134 -11.00 -23.09 -3.28
C ILE A 134 -11.46 -24.48 -2.87
N SER A 135 -10.61 -25.49 -3.04
CA SER A 135 -10.96 -26.86 -2.65
C SER A 135 -10.94 -27.00 -1.13
N ARG A 136 -11.81 -27.89 -0.61
CA ARG A 136 -11.83 -28.21 0.82
C ARG A 136 -10.48 -28.76 1.28
N ASP A 137 -9.82 -29.56 0.46
CA ASP A 137 -8.49 -30.10 0.77
C ASP A 137 -7.45 -29.00 0.91
N THR A 138 -7.48 -27.98 0.05
CA THR A 138 -6.63 -26.79 0.19
C THR A 138 -6.92 -26.04 1.49
N VAL A 139 -8.20 -25.87 1.87
CA VAL A 139 -8.56 -25.25 3.16
C VAL A 139 -8.09 -26.11 4.35
N LEU A 140 -8.22 -27.43 4.29
CA LEU A 140 -7.77 -28.33 5.35
C LEU A 140 -6.24 -28.37 5.44
N GLN A 141 -5.54 -28.33 4.31
CA GLN A 141 -4.08 -28.17 4.29
C GLN A 141 -3.69 -26.84 4.92
N MET A 142 -4.40 -25.74 4.65
CA MET A 142 -4.22 -24.43 5.31
C MET A 142 -4.43 -24.46 6.81
N LEU A 143 -5.23 -25.40 7.32
CA LEU A 143 -5.51 -25.57 8.75
C LEU A 143 -4.58 -26.59 9.44
N GLY A 144 -3.93 -27.47 8.66
CA GLY A 144 -3.23 -28.67 9.11
C GLY A 144 -1.70 -28.61 9.02
N ALA A 145 -1.07 -27.50 9.38
CA ALA A 145 0.38 -27.44 9.58
C ALA A 145 0.79 -28.32 10.78
N GLY A 146 0.85 -29.63 10.58
CA GLY A 146 1.22 -30.60 11.60
C GLY A 146 0.91 -32.03 11.22
N GLY A 147 1.76 -32.64 10.38
CA GLY A 147 1.92 -34.09 10.36
C GLY A 147 1.69 -34.78 9.01
N GLY A 148 2.79 -35.25 8.42
CA GLY A 148 2.82 -36.56 7.75
C GLY A 148 2.67 -36.60 6.22
N ASN A 149 3.75 -37.06 5.59
CA ASN A 149 3.85 -37.76 4.29
C ASN A 149 3.38 -37.04 3.01
N GLY A 150 4.36 -36.46 2.31
CA GLY A 150 4.68 -36.84 0.91
C GLY A 150 3.58 -36.76 -0.15
N GLY A 151 2.53 -35.96 0.06
CA GLY A 151 1.44 -35.76 -0.90
C GLY A 151 1.76 -34.64 -1.91
N SER A 152 1.42 -34.90 -3.18
CA SER A 152 1.58 -34.07 -4.37
C SER A 152 0.86 -32.69 -4.37
N GLY A 153 0.59 -32.09 -3.21
CA GLY A 153 -0.20 -30.87 -3.04
C GLY A 153 0.35 -29.84 -2.06
N GLY A 154 1.61 -29.97 -1.60
CA GLY A 154 2.22 -28.98 -0.71
C GLY A 154 2.30 -27.55 -1.29
N PRO A 155 2.37 -26.50 -0.43
CA PRO A 155 2.47 -25.12 -0.90
C PRO A 155 3.76 -24.88 -1.69
N ILE A 156 3.69 -23.99 -2.69
CA ILE A 156 4.87 -23.56 -3.47
C ILE A 156 5.75 -22.69 -2.57
N ALA A 157 7.00 -23.12 -2.35
CA ALA A 157 8.03 -22.29 -1.74
C ALA A 157 8.66 -21.36 -2.79
N LEU A 158 9.00 -21.92 -3.95
CA LEU A 158 9.72 -21.21 -5.01
C LEU A 158 9.23 -21.64 -6.40
N PHE A 159 8.98 -20.64 -7.23
CA PHE A 159 9.02 -20.76 -8.69
C PHE A 159 10.18 -19.92 -9.23
N SER A 160 11.04 -20.54 -10.05
CA SER A 160 12.07 -19.86 -10.85
C SER A 160 11.80 -20.12 -12.33
N ASN A 161 11.75 -19.09 -13.17
CA ASN A 161 11.56 -19.28 -14.61
C ASN A 161 12.77 -19.99 -15.26
N LYS A 162 13.98 -19.75 -14.76
CA LYS A 162 15.25 -20.31 -15.26
C LYS A 162 15.90 -21.22 -14.21
N GLY A 163 17.12 -20.89 -13.79
CA GLY A 163 17.94 -21.74 -12.95
C GLY A 163 17.59 -21.65 -11.47
N ILE A 164 18.14 -22.59 -10.72
CA ILE A 164 18.16 -22.59 -9.26
C ILE A 164 19.53 -23.12 -8.83
N LEU A 165 20.31 -22.27 -8.18
CA LEU A 165 21.65 -22.57 -7.73
C LEU A 165 21.70 -22.60 -6.20
N PHE A 166 21.97 -23.78 -5.65
CA PHE A 166 22.15 -23.96 -4.21
C PHE A 166 23.63 -24.05 -3.85
N LYS A 167 24.05 -23.26 -2.85
CA LYS A 167 25.43 -23.19 -2.34
C LYS A 167 25.47 -23.20 -0.80
N GLY A 168 26.62 -23.53 -0.22
CA GLY A 168 26.77 -23.56 1.24
C GLY A 168 25.90 -24.65 1.90
N SER A 169 25.03 -24.26 2.82
CA SER A 169 24.05 -25.11 3.52
C SER A 169 22.61 -24.66 3.23
N ALA A 170 22.37 -24.05 2.07
CA ALA A 170 21.09 -23.45 1.71
C ALA A 170 19.95 -24.47 1.62
N GLU A 171 18.78 -24.10 2.17
CA GLU A 171 17.61 -24.97 2.20
C GLU A 171 16.37 -24.26 1.64
N ILE A 172 15.56 -25.01 0.88
CA ILE A 172 14.20 -24.62 0.54
C ILE A 172 13.25 -25.67 1.11
N SER A 173 12.22 -25.27 1.87
CA SER A 173 11.20 -26.16 2.42
C SER A 173 9.85 -25.91 1.75
N GLY A 174 9.34 -26.89 1.01
CA GLY A 174 8.11 -26.82 0.21
C GLY A 174 8.35 -27.10 -1.27
N ASN A 175 7.29 -27.06 -2.08
CA ASN A 175 7.41 -27.39 -3.51
C ASN A 175 8.22 -26.34 -4.27
N VAL A 176 9.12 -26.79 -5.14
CA VAL A 176 9.98 -25.96 -5.97
C VAL A 176 9.70 -26.24 -7.44
N LEU A 177 9.47 -25.20 -8.23
CA LEU A 177 9.09 -25.31 -9.63
C LEU A 177 10.06 -24.52 -10.50
N THR A 178 10.38 -25.05 -11.69
CA THR A 178 11.08 -24.32 -12.73
C THR A 178 10.64 -24.72 -14.13
N ASN A 179 10.62 -23.74 -15.05
CA ASN A 179 10.38 -24.00 -16.48
C ASN A 179 11.63 -24.54 -17.21
N THR A 180 12.79 -24.57 -16.56
CA THR A 180 14.05 -24.89 -17.26
C THR A 180 14.09 -26.33 -17.77
N VAL A 181 14.60 -26.48 -18.99
CA VAL A 181 14.99 -27.75 -19.61
C VAL A 181 16.51 -27.78 -19.90
N GLU A 182 17.22 -26.72 -19.51
CA GLU A 182 18.65 -26.53 -19.80
C GLU A 182 19.53 -27.34 -18.83
N SER A 183 20.62 -27.91 -19.36
CA SER A 183 21.50 -28.78 -18.58
C SER A 183 22.22 -28.01 -17.47
N GLY A 184 22.21 -28.53 -16.25
CA GLY A 184 22.89 -27.94 -15.10
C GLY A 184 22.23 -26.69 -14.52
N HIS A 185 21.05 -26.29 -15.00
CA HIS A 185 20.35 -25.11 -14.49
C HIS A 185 19.73 -25.32 -13.10
N VAL A 186 19.51 -26.55 -12.66
CA VAL A 186 19.28 -26.84 -11.24
C VAL A 186 20.53 -27.49 -10.68
N HIS A 187 21.24 -26.79 -9.80
CA HIS A 187 22.54 -27.25 -9.30
C HIS A 187 22.63 -27.22 -7.78
N PHE A 188 22.94 -28.39 -7.20
CA PHE A 188 23.24 -28.54 -5.77
C PHE A 188 24.75 -28.68 -5.56
N GLN A 189 25.37 -27.69 -4.93
CA GLN A 189 26.83 -27.64 -4.81
C GLN A 189 27.40 -28.76 -3.91
N ASN A 190 26.64 -29.23 -2.92
CA ASN A 190 27.06 -30.26 -1.98
C ASN A 190 25.85 -30.94 -1.29
N ASN A 191 26.11 -31.96 -0.48
CA ASN A 191 25.08 -32.74 0.23
C ASN A 191 24.37 -32.05 1.42
N LYS A 192 24.72 -30.81 1.76
CA LYS A 192 24.07 -30.00 2.80
C LYS A 192 23.06 -29.01 2.24
N THR A 193 23.03 -28.83 0.93
CA THR A 193 22.01 -28.03 0.26
C THR A 193 20.78 -28.88 -0.03
N GLY A 194 19.58 -28.32 -0.11
CA GLY A 194 18.46 -29.15 -0.51
C GLY A 194 17.08 -28.52 -0.55
N ILE A 195 16.16 -29.31 -1.12
CA ILE A 195 14.72 -29.11 -1.07
C ILE A 195 14.15 -30.11 -0.07
N PHE A 196 13.50 -29.62 0.97
CA PHE A 196 12.92 -30.42 2.05
C PHE A 196 11.40 -30.29 2.03
N ASN A 197 10.70 -31.33 2.50
CA ASN A 197 9.23 -31.30 2.63
C ASN A 197 8.50 -30.88 1.33
N GLY A 198 9.06 -31.25 0.17
CA GLY A 198 8.55 -30.82 -1.12
C GLY A 198 9.22 -31.52 -2.29
N ASN A 199 8.61 -31.41 -3.45
CA ASN A 199 9.10 -31.95 -4.70
C ASN A 199 9.77 -30.85 -5.54
N LEU A 200 10.64 -31.26 -6.47
CA LEU A 200 11.16 -30.42 -7.54
C LEU A 200 10.39 -30.72 -8.82
N TYR A 201 9.76 -29.71 -9.43
CA TYR A 201 9.14 -29.82 -10.74
C TYR A 201 9.98 -29.08 -11.79
N ILE A 202 10.47 -29.79 -12.80
CA ILE A 202 11.27 -29.24 -13.89
C ILE A 202 10.45 -29.03 -15.17
N GLY A 203 11.00 -28.32 -16.15
CA GLY A 203 10.28 -27.95 -17.37
C GLY A 203 9.70 -29.16 -18.13
N PRO A 204 8.56 -29.01 -18.83
CA PRO A 204 7.97 -30.09 -19.61
C PRO A 204 8.96 -30.63 -20.65
N GLY A 205 9.16 -31.95 -20.68
CA GLY A 205 10.08 -32.60 -21.61
C GLY A 205 11.57 -32.48 -21.27
N ALA A 206 11.92 -31.94 -20.09
CA ALA A 206 13.29 -31.93 -19.60
C ALA A 206 13.87 -33.35 -19.48
N ASN A 207 15.19 -33.48 -19.64
CA ASN A 207 15.91 -34.67 -19.20
C ASN A 207 16.42 -34.44 -17.77
N LYS A 208 15.80 -35.10 -16.79
CA LYS A 208 16.11 -34.90 -15.36
C LYS A 208 17.60 -35.08 -15.02
N GLU A 209 18.29 -36.04 -15.65
CA GLU A 209 19.70 -36.36 -15.39
C GLU A 209 20.65 -35.28 -15.92
N LYS A 210 20.19 -34.48 -16.88
CA LYS A 210 20.97 -33.36 -17.44
C LYS A 210 20.64 -32.04 -16.76
N VAL A 211 19.37 -31.80 -16.47
CA VAL A 211 18.89 -30.53 -15.88
C VAL A 211 19.33 -30.39 -14.44
N VAL A 212 19.21 -31.48 -13.66
CA VAL A 212 19.56 -31.50 -12.24
C VAL A 212 20.95 -32.08 -12.08
N THR A 213 21.86 -31.29 -11.51
CA THR A 213 23.26 -31.67 -11.31
C THR A 213 23.67 -31.52 -9.85
N TYR A 214 24.61 -32.36 -9.44
CA TYR A 214 25.11 -32.42 -8.08
C TYR A 214 26.63 -32.36 -8.08
N SER A 215 27.22 -31.67 -7.11
CA SER A 215 28.65 -31.75 -6.80
C SER A 215 28.87 -31.99 -5.31
N GLY A 216 30.13 -32.12 -4.86
CA GLY A 216 30.45 -32.12 -3.43
C GLY A 216 29.76 -33.23 -2.61
N GLY A 217 29.56 -34.41 -3.20
CA GLY A 217 28.90 -35.55 -2.55
C GLY A 217 27.36 -35.50 -2.50
N GLY A 218 26.75 -34.51 -3.18
CA GLY A 218 25.31 -34.41 -3.38
C GLY A 218 24.76 -35.50 -4.31
N GLU A 219 23.50 -35.84 -4.11
CA GLU A 219 22.69 -36.78 -4.90
C GLU A 219 21.20 -36.56 -4.58
N GLU A 220 20.30 -37.05 -5.43
CA GLU A 220 18.85 -36.85 -5.30
C GLU A 220 18.33 -37.19 -3.89
N THR A 221 18.71 -38.34 -3.33
CA THR A 221 18.25 -38.80 -2.00
C THR A 221 18.76 -37.97 -0.82
N LYS A 222 19.88 -37.25 -1.00
CA LYS A 222 20.44 -36.36 0.03
C LYS A 222 19.94 -34.93 -0.10
N ASN A 223 19.79 -34.44 -1.32
CA ASN A 223 19.42 -33.07 -1.61
C ASN A 223 17.90 -32.86 -1.73
N ILE A 224 17.12 -33.90 -2.02
CA ILE A 224 15.65 -33.85 -2.06
C ILE A 224 15.09 -35.02 -1.21
N PRO A 225 15.40 -35.06 0.11
CA PRO A 225 15.00 -36.17 0.95
C PRO A 225 13.48 -36.21 1.09
N ASN A 226 12.89 -37.40 0.86
CA ASN A 226 11.45 -37.64 0.90
C ASN A 226 10.61 -36.85 -0.14
N GLY A 227 11.26 -36.21 -1.10
CA GLY A 227 10.62 -35.63 -2.28
C GLY A 227 11.01 -36.40 -3.54
N LYS A 228 10.46 -35.97 -4.69
CA LYS A 228 10.82 -36.49 -6.01
C LYS A 228 11.09 -35.35 -6.98
N ILE A 229 11.86 -35.66 -8.03
CA ILE A 229 11.93 -34.83 -9.24
C ILE A 229 10.81 -35.28 -10.18
N ASP A 230 9.91 -34.36 -10.51
CA ASP A 230 8.79 -34.56 -11.43
C ASP A 230 8.77 -33.47 -12.51
N TYR A 231 7.86 -33.57 -13.46
CA TYR A 231 7.73 -32.61 -14.55
C TYR A 231 6.56 -31.68 -14.32
N LEU A 232 6.72 -30.42 -14.72
CA LEU A 232 5.59 -29.55 -14.92
C LEU A 232 4.73 -30.09 -16.05
N PRO A 233 3.39 -30.10 -15.90
CA PRO A 233 2.48 -30.51 -16.97
C PRO A 233 2.48 -29.54 -18.16
N ALA A 234 2.77 -28.26 -17.90
CA ALA A 234 2.94 -27.22 -18.91
C ALA A 234 3.88 -26.12 -18.38
N LEU A 235 4.42 -25.30 -19.28
CA LEU A 235 5.20 -24.12 -18.90
C LEU A 235 4.33 -23.15 -18.12
N ARG A 236 4.85 -22.63 -17.00
CA ARG A 236 4.14 -21.63 -16.18
C ARG A 236 4.54 -20.21 -16.58
N SER A 237 3.60 -19.29 -16.64
CA SER A 237 3.88 -17.86 -16.83
C SER A 237 3.32 -17.05 -15.67
N TYR A 238 4.15 -16.15 -15.19
CA TYR A 238 3.86 -15.22 -14.11
C TYR A 238 4.03 -13.79 -14.66
N PRO A 239 3.01 -13.24 -15.34
CA PRO A 239 3.07 -11.87 -15.87
C PRO A 239 3.14 -10.85 -14.73
N LEU A 240 3.65 -9.64 -14.96
CA LEU A 240 3.47 -8.57 -13.98
C LEU A 240 2.04 -8.01 -14.08
N PRO A 241 1.41 -7.62 -12.97
CA PRO A 241 0.20 -6.81 -13.03
C PRO A 241 0.50 -5.46 -13.70
N ALA A 242 -0.54 -4.76 -14.12
CA ALA A 242 -0.42 -3.37 -14.52
C ALA A 242 -0.07 -2.52 -13.29
N PHE A 243 0.85 -1.58 -13.49
CA PHE A 243 1.22 -0.61 -12.47
C PHE A 243 0.23 0.56 -12.56
N PRO A 244 -0.44 0.96 -11.47
CA PRO A 244 -1.48 1.96 -11.52
C PRO A 244 -0.90 3.34 -11.88
N ASN A 245 -1.75 4.17 -12.50
CA ASN A 245 -1.46 5.60 -12.62
C ASN A 245 -1.65 6.26 -11.25
N PHE A 246 -0.77 7.21 -10.92
CA PHE A 246 -0.89 7.95 -9.67
C PHE A 246 -1.99 9.01 -9.81
N PRO A 247 -2.75 9.28 -8.74
CA PRO A 247 -3.81 10.29 -8.78
C PRO A 247 -3.20 11.68 -9.01
N GLU A 248 -3.85 12.47 -9.88
CA GLU A 248 -3.45 13.83 -10.25
C GLU A 248 -4.36 14.91 -9.63
N ASP A 249 -5.48 14.49 -9.06
CA ASP A 249 -6.54 15.31 -8.45
C ASP A 249 -6.35 15.56 -6.94
N LEU A 250 -5.23 15.10 -6.37
CA LEU A 250 -4.93 15.31 -4.96
C LEU A 250 -4.52 16.77 -4.67
N THR A 251 -5.07 17.33 -3.60
CA THR A 251 -4.70 18.68 -3.14
C THR A 251 -3.24 18.69 -2.68
N SER A 252 -2.45 19.65 -3.16
CA SER A 252 -1.07 19.85 -2.68
C SER A 252 -1.07 20.32 -1.22
N LYS A 253 -0.24 19.66 -0.40
CA LYS A 253 -0.02 19.93 1.02
C LYS A 253 1.45 20.36 1.29
N ASP A 254 2.20 20.71 0.24
CA ASP A 254 3.62 21.07 0.26
C ASP A 254 4.51 20.01 0.95
N ASN A 255 5.37 20.42 1.89
CA ASN A 255 6.27 19.54 2.63
C ASN A 255 5.73 19.29 4.04
N LEU A 256 5.79 18.04 4.50
CA LEU A 256 5.62 17.67 5.91
C LEU A 256 6.99 17.26 6.47
N VAL A 257 7.46 17.95 7.49
CA VAL A 257 8.72 17.63 8.18
C VAL A 257 8.45 17.55 9.68
N THR A 258 8.89 16.46 10.33
CA THR A 258 8.73 16.28 11.77
C THR A 258 9.84 16.94 12.60
N GLU A 259 10.66 17.80 12.00
CA GLU A 259 11.65 18.58 12.73
C GLU A 259 10.97 19.76 13.46
N PRO A 260 11.47 20.15 14.64
CA PRO A 260 11.04 21.37 15.30
C PRO A 260 11.41 22.60 14.43
N GLY A 261 10.50 23.57 14.35
CA GLY A 261 10.72 24.83 13.65
C GLY A 261 9.76 25.93 14.09
N ALA A 262 9.70 27.03 13.33
CA ALA A 262 8.77 28.10 13.62
C ALA A 262 7.43 27.90 12.89
N ILE A 263 6.34 28.14 13.61
CA ILE A 263 5.03 28.42 13.01
C ILE A 263 4.89 29.94 12.96
N SER A 264 4.59 30.49 11.80
CA SER A 264 4.53 31.94 11.60
C SER A 264 3.45 32.37 10.63
N GLY A 265 3.01 33.63 10.78
CA GLY A 265 2.02 34.22 9.90
C GLY A 265 1.81 35.71 10.17
N LYS A 266 0.76 36.24 9.56
CA LYS A 266 0.34 37.64 9.69
C LYS A 266 -1.15 37.71 9.99
N VAL A 267 -1.50 38.61 10.91
CA VAL A 267 -2.88 39.04 11.10
C VAL A 267 -3.04 40.41 10.49
N ALA A 268 -4.00 40.57 9.57
CA ALA A 268 -4.21 41.80 8.83
C ALA A 268 -5.70 42.09 8.61
N ASP A 269 -6.05 43.36 8.40
CA ASP A 269 -7.39 43.76 7.95
C ASP A 269 -7.61 43.47 6.46
N SER A 270 -8.81 43.77 5.95
CA SER A 270 -9.18 43.60 4.54
C SER A 270 -8.36 44.45 3.56
N ASN A 271 -7.65 45.46 4.04
CA ASN A 271 -6.76 46.31 3.26
C ASN A 271 -5.30 45.81 3.30
N GLY A 272 -5.02 44.72 4.02
CA GLY A 272 -3.68 44.15 4.19
C GLY A 272 -2.81 44.84 5.25
N ASN A 273 -3.36 45.79 6.01
CA ASN A 273 -2.67 46.43 7.12
C ASN A 273 -2.57 45.45 8.29
N GLY A 274 -1.37 45.30 8.87
CA GLY A 274 -1.18 44.41 10.01
C GLY A 274 -1.98 44.86 11.24
N ILE A 275 -2.35 43.93 12.10
CA ILE A 275 -2.95 44.23 13.40
C ILE A 275 -2.00 43.79 14.51
N GLY A 276 -1.43 44.74 15.25
CA GLY A 276 -0.57 44.49 16.41
C GLY A 276 -1.33 43.99 17.65
N ASP A 277 -0.62 43.38 18.61
CA ASP A 277 -1.14 42.91 19.90
C ASP A 277 -2.28 41.87 19.83
N VAL A 278 -2.43 41.16 18.71
CA VAL A 278 -3.32 40.00 18.64
C VAL A 278 -2.65 38.83 19.35
N ALA A 279 -3.34 38.22 20.31
CA ALA A 279 -2.86 37.01 20.97
C ALA A 279 -3.13 35.79 20.08
N ILE A 280 -2.13 34.96 19.85
CA ILE A 280 -2.20 33.75 19.03
C ILE A 280 -2.00 32.56 19.96
N TYR A 281 -3.03 31.76 20.19
CA TYR A 281 -2.98 30.58 21.05
C TYR A 281 -2.68 29.31 20.23
N LEU A 282 -1.96 28.37 20.85
CA LEU A 282 -1.58 27.08 20.27
C LEU A 282 -2.08 25.96 21.20
N SER A 283 -2.96 25.08 20.71
CA SER A 283 -3.56 23.95 21.45
C SER A 283 -3.38 22.62 20.69
N PRO A 284 -3.17 21.46 21.32
CA PRO A 284 -3.09 21.21 22.77
C PRO A 284 -1.86 21.84 23.44
N SER A 285 -1.82 21.92 24.78
CA SER A 285 -0.61 22.25 25.55
C SER A 285 -0.07 21.04 26.28
N ILE A 286 1.22 21.05 26.62
CA ILE A 286 1.83 20.01 27.45
C ILE A 286 1.81 20.51 28.91
N GLN A 287 1.26 19.71 29.83
CA GLN A 287 1.31 20.01 31.26
C GLN A 287 2.78 20.12 31.73
N GLY A 288 3.18 21.28 32.26
CA GLY A 288 4.55 21.54 32.71
C GLY A 288 5.52 22.08 31.65
N SER A 289 5.03 22.37 30.43
CA SER A 289 5.83 23.02 29.38
C SER A 289 6.13 24.49 29.68
N LEU A 290 7.38 24.91 29.44
CA LEU A 290 7.84 26.31 29.52
C LEU A 290 7.53 27.12 28.24
N VAL A 291 6.97 26.49 27.19
CA VAL A 291 6.66 27.17 25.93
C VAL A 291 5.38 27.98 26.08
N LYS A 292 5.44 29.23 25.63
CA LYS A 292 4.31 30.16 25.67
C LYS A 292 3.14 29.55 24.90
N THR A 293 2.07 29.18 25.58
CA THR A 293 0.80 28.74 25.00
C THR A 293 0.11 29.84 24.18
N ASN A 294 0.70 31.04 24.12
CA ASN A 294 0.40 32.09 23.16
C ASN A 294 1.59 32.99 22.80
N VAL A 295 1.58 33.55 21.59
CA VAL A 295 2.45 34.67 21.17
C VAL A 295 1.60 35.89 20.83
N LYS A 296 2.20 37.07 20.72
CA LYS A 296 1.50 38.28 20.26
C LYS A 296 2.05 38.72 18.92
N THR A 297 1.18 39.26 18.07
CA THR A 297 1.62 39.93 16.84
C THR A 297 2.44 41.18 17.16
N THR A 298 3.47 41.43 16.35
CA THR A 298 4.33 42.61 16.46
C THR A 298 3.51 43.90 16.39
N ASN A 299 3.60 44.73 17.42
CA ASN A 299 2.96 46.04 17.47
C ASN A 299 3.98 47.18 17.27
N ASP A 300 4.48 47.31 16.03
CA ASP A 300 5.25 48.48 15.60
C ASP A 300 4.58 49.12 14.38
N PRO A 301 3.75 50.17 14.57
CA PRO A 301 3.04 50.83 13.47
C PRO A 301 3.98 51.49 12.43
N GLY A 302 5.25 51.71 12.76
CA GLY A 302 6.25 52.22 11.83
C GLY A 302 6.77 51.15 10.85
N TRP A 303 6.58 49.87 11.15
CA TRP A 303 7.05 48.75 10.33
C TRP A 303 5.99 48.30 9.32
N LYS A 304 6.02 48.84 8.10
CA LYS A 304 5.06 48.43 7.05
C LYS A 304 5.06 46.93 6.73
N LYS A 305 6.21 46.23 6.84
CA LYS A 305 6.32 44.78 6.58
C LYS A 305 6.16 43.90 7.83
N GLY A 306 6.60 44.38 9.00
CA GLY A 306 6.62 43.58 10.23
C GLY A 306 5.44 43.82 11.17
N HIS A 307 4.65 44.89 10.98
CA HIS A 307 3.46 45.11 11.79
C HIS A 307 2.43 43.98 11.57
N GLY A 308 1.91 43.42 12.66
CA GLY A 308 0.92 42.34 12.62
C GLY A 308 1.46 40.94 12.33
N THR A 309 2.78 40.76 12.20
CA THR A 309 3.38 39.42 12.05
C THR A 309 3.54 38.72 13.39
N TRP A 310 3.51 37.39 13.40
CA TRP A 310 3.77 36.57 14.58
C TRP A 310 4.59 35.34 14.22
N ALA A 311 5.34 34.83 15.20
CA ALA A 311 6.04 33.56 15.11
C ALA A 311 6.08 32.89 16.49
N ALA A 312 5.85 31.58 16.53
CA ALA A 312 6.02 30.73 17.69
C ALA A 312 6.99 29.61 17.33
N TYR A 313 7.99 29.36 18.18
CA TYR A 313 8.99 28.32 17.94
C TYR A 313 8.60 27.04 18.65
N THR A 314 8.48 25.95 17.89
CA THR A 314 8.45 24.58 18.41
C THR A 314 9.91 24.15 18.52
N GLY A 315 10.52 24.19 19.71
CA GLY A 315 11.94 23.86 19.90
C GLY A 315 12.18 22.39 20.30
N GLU A 316 13.43 22.02 20.62
CA GLU A 316 13.79 20.71 21.20
C GLU A 316 13.93 20.81 22.73
N GLY A 317 13.45 19.78 23.45
CA GLY A 317 13.59 19.63 24.91
C GLY A 317 12.26 19.44 25.63
N SER A 318 12.30 18.98 26.89
CA SER A 318 11.10 18.74 27.71
C SER A 318 10.24 20.00 27.79
N GLY A 319 9.06 19.94 27.17
CA GLY A 319 8.11 21.05 27.16
C GLY A 319 8.10 21.91 25.91
N HIS A 320 8.54 21.43 24.75
CA HIS A 320 8.27 22.12 23.48
C HIS A 320 7.07 21.53 22.73
N GLN A 321 6.41 22.39 21.98
CA GLN A 321 5.20 22.09 21.22
C GLN A 321 5.53 21.29 19.92
N GLU A 322 5.60 19.97 19.94
CA GLU A 322 6.00 19.15 18.78
C GLU A 322 4.84 18.42 18.08
N GLY A 323 4.40 18.80 16.87
CA GLY A 323 3.35 18.05 16.12
C GLY A 323 2.26 18.91 15.52
N THR A 324 0.99 18.46 15.59
CA THR A 324 -0.18 19.19 15.10
C THR A 324 -0.78 20.09 16.18
N VAL A 325 -1.01 21.37 15.84
CA VAL A 325 -1.58 22.39 16.73
C VAL A 325 -2.75 23.13 16.07
N ILE A 326 -3.74 23.50 16.88
CA ILE A 326 -4.79 24.45 16.54
C ILE A 326 -4.30 25.84 16.91
N VAL A 327 -4.14 26.68 15.89
CA VAL A 327 -3.75 28.09 15.98
C VAL A 327 -5.00 28.96 16.03
N THR A 328 -5.18 29.70 17.12
CA THR A 328 -6.39 30.50 17.36
C THR A 328 -6.04 31.96 17.69
N PRO A 329 -6.34 32.93 16.81
CA PRO A 329 -6.16 34.36 17.09
C PRO A 329 -7.28 34.93 17.99
N MET A 330 -6.92 35.86 18.87
CA MET A 330 -7.82 36.50 19.83
C MET A 330 -7.41 37.95 20.08
N LYS A 331 -8.36 38.88 20.01
CA LYS A 331 -8.19 40.30 20.38
C LYS A 331 -9.55 40.96 20.56
N ASP A 332 -9.76 41.66 21.67
CA ASP A 332 -10.99 42.44 21.87
C ASP A 332 -11.23 43.41 20.71
N GLY A 333 -12.49 43.50 20.29
CA GLY A 333 -12.88 44.38 19.19
C GLY A 333 -12.70 43.80 17.79
N TYR A 334 -12.30 42.53 17.63
CA TYR A 334 -12.06 41.90 16.33
C TYR A 334 -12.54 40.45 16.28
N THR A 335 -13.23 40.01 15.24
CA THR A 335 -13.34 38.58 14.85
C THR A 335 -12.29 38.21 13.82
N PHE A 336 -12.03 36.91 13.66
CA PHE A 336 -11.00 36.41 12.75
C PHE A 336 -11.55 35.38 11.76
N ASP A 337 -11.02 35.41 10.55
CA ASP A 337 -11.33 34.47 9.47
C ASP A 337 -10.04 33.87 8.87
N PRO A 338 -9.86 32.53 8.90
CA PRO A 338 -10.69 31.57 9.63
C PRO A 338 -10.58 31.78 11.15
N GLN A 339 -11.55 31.28 11.94
CA GLN A 339 -11.51 31.43 13.41
C GLN A 339 -10.34 30.68 14.07
N PHE A 340 -9.89 29.61 13.45
CA PHE A 340 -8.71 28.85 13.83
C PHE A 340 -8.12 28.18 12.59
N ARG A 341 -6.86 27.73 12.67
CA ARG A 341 -6.22 26.87 11.68
C ARG A 341 -5.56 25.69 12.38
N GLU A 342 -5.77 24.49 11.86
CA GLU A 342 -4.95 23.34 12.25
C GLU A 342 -3.66 23.35 11.44
N VAL A 343 -2.53 23.18 12.11
CA VAL A 343 -1.18 23.30 11.54
C VAL A 343 -0.33 22.14 12.03
N THR A 344 0.27 21.40 11.10
CA THR A 344 1.10 20.23 11.40
C THR A 344 2.57 20.54 11.10
N GLY A 345 3.41 20.60 12.14
CA GLY A 345 4.83 20.90 12.00
C GLY A 345 5.14 22.39 11.70
N PRO A 346 6.39 22.70 11.29
CA PRO A 346 6.79 24.06 10.94
C PRO A 346 6.03 24.58 9.72
N MET A 347 5.44 25.77 9.82
CA MET A 347 4.64 26.36 8.75
C MET A 347 4.80 27.88 8.69
N SER A 348 4.85 28.41 7.48
CA SER A 348 4.78 29.85 7.23
C SER A 348 3.42 30.20 6.62
N ASN A 349 3.07 31.49 6.64
CA ASN A 349 1.82 32.00 6.07
C ASN A 349 0.54 31.49 6.77
N VAL A 350 0.61 31.18 8.07
CA VAL A 350 -0.56 30.90 8.91
C VAL A 350 -1.30 32.22 9.21
N ASN A 351 -2.01 32.71 8.20
CA ASN A 351 -2.57 34.05 8.16
C ASN A 351 -4.04 34.09 8.58
N PHE A 352 -4.45 35.22 9.17
CA PHE A 352 -5.81 35.47 9.61
C PHE A 352 -6.26 36.87 9.17
N LEU A 353 -7.48 36.95 8.64
CA LEU A 353 -8.16 38.21 8.39
C LEU A 353 -8.81 38.69 9.68
N ALA A 354 -8.51 39.90 10.12
CA ALA A 354 -9.12 40.54 11.29
C ALA A 354 -10.27 41.45 10.85
N VAL A 355 -11.45 41.25 11.42
CA VAL A 355 -12.67 41.99 11.11
C VAL A 355 -13.14 42.71 12.38
N PRO A 356 -13.26 44.05 12.41
CA PRO A 356 -13.75 44.77 13.58
C PRO A 356 -15.12 44.26 14.05
N SER A 357 -15.29 44.07 15.36
CA SER A 357 -16.52 43.57 15.97
C SER A 357 -16.68 44.08 17.40
N ASN A 358 -17.86 43.89 18.01
CA ASN A 358 -18.08 44.18 19.44
C ASN A 358 -17.75 42.97 20.34
N ALA A 359 -16.95 42.01 19.86
CA ALA A 359 -16.64 40.81 20.62
C ALA A 359 -15.63 41.10 21.73
N THR A 360 -15.93 40.58 22.92
CA THR A 360 -15.01 40.47 24.07
C THR A 360 -14.60 39.01 24.18
N TYR A 361 -13.30 38.72 24.30
CA TYR A 361 -12.83 37.33 24.24
C TYR A 361 -12.51 36.74 25.60
N ASN A 362 -12.96 35.50 25.80
CA ASN A 362 -12.54 34.64 26.89
C ASN A 362 -11.37 33.78 26.43
N THR A 363 -10.38 33.56 27.31
CA THR A 363 -9.26 32.65 27.06
C THR A 363 -9.78 31.27 26.65
N PRO A 364 -9.35 30.72 25.49
CA PRO A 364 -9.80 29.40 25.06
C PRO A 364 -9.39 28.32 26.06
N GLN A 365 -10.25 27.30 26.22
CA GLN A 365 -9.88 26.09 26.96
C GLN A 365 -8.78 25.37 26.19
N ILE A 366 -7.59 25.32 26.77
CA ILE A 366 -6.44 24.63 26.19
C ILE A 366 -6.47 23.18 26.66
N ASN A 367 -6.48 22.23 25.71
CA ASN A 367 -6.44 20.81 26.06
C ASN A 367 -5.02 20.45 26.52
N SER A 368 -4.83 20.17 27.81
CA SER A 368 -3.52 19.84 28.40
C SER A 368 -3.20 18.34 28.39
N ASN A 369 -4.14 17.49 27.97
CA ASN A 369 -4.11 16.04 28.22
C ASN A 369 -3.91 15.21 26.94
N GLN A 370 -3.66 15.85 25.79
CA GLN A 370 -3.51 15.17 24.50
C GLN A 370 -2.03 14.99 24.16
N THR A 371 -1.62 13.76 23.85
CA THR A 371 -0.28 13.45 23.34
C THR A 371 -0.14 13.95 21.90
N TRP A 372 1.00 14.55 21.59
CA TRP A 372 1.21 15.20 20.31
C TRP A 372 1.70 14.21 19.26
N TYR A 373 1.15 14.33 18.05
CA TYR A 373 1.62 13.62 16.87
C TYR A 373 1.44 14.51 15.64
N TRP A 374 2.28 14.30 14.63
CA TRP A 374 2.00 14.83 13.29
C TRP A 374 0.82 14.02 12.75
N LYS A 375 -0.19 14.69 12.20
CA LYS A 375 -1.40 14.04 11.70
C LYS A 375 -1.53 14.27 10.20
N ILE A 376 -1.91 13.23 9.47
CA ILE A 376 -2.51 13.33 8.14
C ILE A 376 -3.87 12.66 8.24
N ASP A 377 -4.94 13.36 7.88
CA ASP A 377 -6.30 12.86 8.02
C ASP A 377 -7.21 13.22 6.86
N GLU A 378 -6.59 13.64 5.76
CA GLU A 378 -7.17 13.90 4.46
C GLU A 378 -6.25 13.32 3.39
N ASP A 379 -6.82 13.02 2.22
CA ASP A 379 -6.04 12.69 1.03
C ASP A 379 -5.17 13.89 0.63
N GLY A 380 -4.01 13.64 0.02
CA GLY A 380 -3.11 14.74 -0.33
C GLY A 380 -1.87 14.36 -1.11
N TYR A 381 -1.36 15.35 -1.82
CA TYR A 381 -0.06 15.32 -2.49
C TYR A 381 0.99 16.06 -1.65
N TYR A 382 2.15 15.46 -1.43
CA TYR A 382 3.27 16.04 -0.69
C TYR A 382 4.54 16.02 -1.56
N ASP A 383 5.24 17.15 -1.67
CA ASP A 383 6.56 17.20 -2.30
C ASP A 383 7.61 16.45 -1.46
N LYS A 384 7.45 16.47 -0.14
CA LYS A 384 8.28 15.72 0.79
C LYS A 384 7.52 15.37 2.05
N ILE A 385 7.68 14.13 2.51
CA ILE A 385 7.42 13.76 3.90
C ILE A 385 8.75 13.35 4.51
N SER A 386 9.16 14.01 5.60
CA SER A 386 10.44 13.75 6.27
C SER A 386 10.24 13.53 7.76
N ILE A 387 10.63 12.36 8.26
CA ILE A 387 10.48 11.97 9.66
C ILE A 387 11.87 11.73 10.27
N LYS A 388 12.12 12.39 11.41
CA LYS A 388 13.40 12.38 12.12
C LYS A 388 13.22 12.51 13.64
N GLY A 389 14.20 12.04 14.40
CA GLY A 389 14.26 12.21 15.86
C GLY A 389 13.28 11.33 16.65
N ASP A 390 13.05 10.09 16.20
CA ASP A 390 12.16 9.09 16.83
C ASP A 390 10.67 9.49 16.90
N ARG A 391 10.29 10.50 16.11
CA ARG A 391 8.94 11.06 16.10
C ARG A 391 7.94 10.20 15.35
N THR A 392 6.67 10.35 15.71
CA THR A 392 5.56 9.57 15.12
C THR A 392 4.66 10.46 14.27
N LEU A 393 4.50 10.08 13.00
CA LEU A 393 3.46 10.56 12.10
C LEU A 393 2.28 9.60 12.14
N CYS A 394 1.12 10.08 12.57
CA CYS A 394 -0.13 9.34 12.53
C CYS A 394 -0.88 9.66 11.23
N ILE A 395 -1.29 8.63 10.51
CA ILE A 395 -2.17 8.74 9.36
C ILE A 395 -3.53 8.19 9.79
N ASP A 396 -4.50 9.10 9.92
CA ASP A 396 -5.87 8.79 10.33
C ASP A 396 -6.68 8.38 9.10
N LEU A 397 -7.08 7.12 9.09
CA LEU A 397 -7.78 6.46 8.01
C LEU A 397 -9.28 6.76 8.03
N LYS A 398 -9.85 7.21 9.16
CA LYS A 398 -11.27 7.59 9.30
C LYS A 398 -12.30 6.55 8.78
N GLY A 399 -11.95 5.25 8.76
CA GLY A 399 -12.83 4.19 8.24
C GLY A 399 -12.85 4.09 6.70
N GLU A 400 -12.03 4.86 6.00
CA GLU A 400 -12.02 4.95 4.53
C GLU A 400 -10.66 4.53 3.93
N THR A 401 -10.60 4.52 2.59
CA THR A 401 -9.31 4.37 1.89
C THR A 401 -8.67 5.74 1.74
N ARG A 402 -7.63 6.01 2.53
CA ARG A 402 -6.81 7.22 2.47
C ARG A 402 -5.82 7.11 1.31
N LYS A 403 -5.75 8.12 0.44
CA LYS A 403 -4.77 8.19 -0.66
C LYS A 403 -3.74 9.29 -0.40
N LEU A 404 -2.47 8.90 -0.32
CA LEU A 404 -1.37 9.85 -0.22
C LEU A 404 -0.44 9.68 -1.42
N ARG A 405 -0.14 10.78 -2.13
CA ARG A 405 0.93 10.82 -3.11
C ARG A 405 2.10 11.62 -2.54
N VAL A 406 3.27 11.04 -2.52
CA VAL A 406 4.47 11.63 -1.93
C VAL A 406 5.59 11.55 -2.94
N LYS A 407 6.16 12.70 -3.30
CA LYS A 407 7.28 12.71 -4.24
C LYS A 407 8.53 12.12 -3.60
N ASN A 408 8.87 12.55 -2.38
CA ASN A 408 10.02 12.03 -1.63
C ASN A 408 9.61 11.69 -0.18
N LEU A 409 9.68 10.41 0.19
CA LEU A 409 9.41 9.93 1.55
C LEU A 409 10.73 9.54 2.23
N ASP A 410 11.14 10.31 3.24
CA ASP A 410 12.42 10.16 3.93
C ASP A 410 12.24 9.98 5.44
N ILE A 411 12.36 8.73 5.91
CA ILE A 411 12.19 8.35 7.31
C ILE A 411 13.55 7.94 7.85
N GLN A 412 14.27 8.92 8.40
CA GLN A 412 15.65 8.70 8.85
C GLN A 412 15.70 8.00 10.21
N GLN A 413 14.83 8.44 11.12
CA GLN A 413 14.66 7.92 12.48
C GLN A 413 13.27 8.32 12.99
N GLY A 414 12.30 7.40 12.97
CA GLY A 414 10.95 7.62 13.52
C GLY A 414 9.89 6.65 13.01
N ASN A 415 8.62 6.99 13.20
CA ASN A 415 7.51 6.05 13.04
C ASN A 415 6.39 6.64 12.18
N ILE A 416 5.79 5.82 11.32
CA ILE A 416 4.46 6.06 10.74
C ILE A 416 3.49 5.07 11.35
N VAL A 417 2.39 5.56 11.90
CA VAL A 417 1.32 4.74 12.49
C VAL A 417 0.01 5.01 11.76
N LEU A 418 -0.70 3.96 11.37
CA LEU A 418 -2.05 4.07 10.84
C LEU A 418 -3.06 4.01 11.99
N VAL A 419 -4.00 4.93 12.02
CA VAL A 419 -5.00 5.07 13.08
C VAL A 419 -6.40 5.00 12.48
N GLY A 420 -7.31 4.31 13.16
CA GLY A 420 -8.66 4.06 12.67
C GLY A 420 -8.74 2.86 11.72
N GLU A 421 -9.96 2.41 11.45
CA GLU A 421 -10.23 1.39 10.44
C GLU A 421 -10.01 1.95 9.03
N GLY A 422 -9.83 1.08 8.04
CA GLY A 422 -9.62 1.48 6.64
C GLY A 422 -8.28 1.03 6.07
N ARG A 423 -7.85 1.69 4.99
CA ARG A 423 -6.61 1.36 4.26
C ARG A 423 -5.89 2.62 3.80
N LEU A 424 -4.56 2.59 3.82
CA LEU A 424 -3.71 3.58 3.17
C LEU A 424 -3.20 3.04 1.82
N ILE A 425 -3.45 3.81 0.76
CA ILE A 425 -2.74 3.68 -0.52
C ILE A 425 -1.70 4.80 -0.59
N LEU A 426 -0.43 4.42 -0.53
CA LEU A 426 0.70 5.33 -0.54
C LEU A 426 1.43 5.27 -1.89
N TYR A 427 1.29 6.32 -2.70
CA TYR A 427 1.99 6.48 -3.96
C TYR A 427 3.31 7.23 -3.74
N VAL A 428 4.45 6.60 -3.96
CA VAL A 428 5.78 7.21 -3.82
C VAL A 428 6.42 7.37 -5.19
N GLU A 429 6.70 8.62 -5.56
CA GLU A 429 7.00 8.98 -6.96
C GLU A 429 8.48 8.89 -7.32
N ASN A 430 9.36 9.39 -6.44
CA ASN A 430 10.79 9.50 -6.70
C ASN A 430 11.62 8.73 -5.67
N ASP A 431 11.67 9.22 -4.43
CA ASP A 431 12.59 8.72 -3.41
C ASP A 431 11.84 8.08 -2.24
N PHE A 432 12.32 6.92 -1.79
CA PHE A 432 11.91 6.27 -0.55
C PHE A 432 13.15 5.91 0.27
N ASN A 433 13.24 6.45 1.47
CA ASN A 433 14.27 6.10 2.45
C ASN A 433 13.60 5.69 3.77
N LEU A 434 13.99 4.53 4.28
CA LEU A 434 13.62 4.02 5.61
C LEU A 434 14.90 3.53 6.27
N SER A 435 15.40 4.26 7.27
CA SER A 435 16.68 3.98 7.92
C SER A 435 16.60 3.99 9.45
N GLY A 436 17.72 3.74 10.12
CA GLY A 436 17.80 3.71 11.57
C GLY A 436 17.00 2.55 12.15
N SER A 437 16.21 2.83 13.18
CA SER A 437 15.23 1.89 13.78
C SER A 437 13.79 2.28 13.41
N SER A 438 13.61 2.89 12.24
CA SER A 438 12.32 3.46 11.85
C SER A 438 11.27 2.42 11.55
N THR A 439 10.00 2.75 11.82
CA THR A 439 8.89 1.83 11.57
C THR A 439 7.79 2.46 10.72
N ILE A 440 7.17 1.65 9.86
CA ILE A 440 5.94 1.98 9.16
C ILE A 440 4.93 0.89 9.51
N ASN A 441 3.84 1.31 10.15
CA ASN A 441 2.68 0.48 10.49
C ASN A 441 3.04 -0.76 11.34
N ALA A 442 4.11 -0.73 12.13
CA ALA A 442 4.61 -1.92 12.84
C ALA A 442 3.56 -2.65 13.69
N ASN A 443 2.60 -1.91 14.28
CA ASN A 443 1.54 -2.47 15.12
C ASN A 443 0.18 -2.64 14.41
N GLY A 444 0.05 -2.26 13.15
CA GLY A 444 -1.20 -2.41 12.40
C GLY A 444 -1.34 -3.77 11.72
N GLU A 445 -2.27 -3.83 10.77
CA GLU A 445 -2.50 -4.99 9.89
C GLU A 445 -1.67 -4.90 8.61
N SER A 446 -1.21 -6.02 8.05
CA SER A 446 -0.43 -6.02 6.79
C SER A 446 -1.25 -5.61 5.57
N ASN A 447 -2.59 -5.72 5.65
CA ASN A 447 -3.51 -5.44 4.54
C ASN A 447 -4.09 -4.01 4.60
N SER A 448 -3.73 -3.23 5.63
CA SER A 448 -4.12 -1.81 5.76
C SER A 448 -3.17 -0.85 5.04
N LEU A 449 -2.07 -1.32 4.47
CA LEU A 449 -1.10 -0.50 3.73
C LEU A 449 -0.71 -1.17 2.41
N ILE A 450 -0.84 -0.42 1.31
CA ILE A 450 -0.17 -0.70 0.05
C ILE A 450 0.67 0.51 -0.37
N MET A 451 1.94 0.28 -0.67
CA MET A 451 2.85 1.28 -1.21
C MET A 451 3.13 0.99 -2.68
N TYR A 452 2.79 1.93 -3.57
CA TYR A 452 3.20 1.92 -4.97
C TYR A 452 4.43 2.80 -5.14
N TYR A 453 5.55 2.22 -5.58
CA TYR A 453 6.80 2.95 -5.79
C TYR A 453 7.13 3.04 -7.28
N GLN A 454 7.12 4.26 -7.82
CA GLN A 454 7.45 4.53 -9.23
C GLN A 454 8.93 4.91 -9.44
N GLY A 455 9.64 5.28 -8.37
CA GLY A 455 11.03 5.71 -8.43
C GLY A 455 11.96 4.66 -9.03
N LYS A 456 13.13 5.14 -9.48
CA LYS A 456 14.10 4.30 -10.21
C LYS A 456 15.14 3.65 -9.30
N ASP A 457 15.38 4.25 -8.14
CA ASP A 457 16.41 3.81 -7.22
C ASP A 457 16.00 2.54 -6.50
N SER A 458 16.97 1.71 -6.13
CA SER A 458 16.70 0.47 -5.40
C SER A 458 16.08 0.77 -4.04
N LEU A 459 15.00 0.06 -3.68
CA LEU A 459 14.46 0.09 -2.33
C LEU A 459 15.37 -0.73 -1.41
N LYS A 460 15.95 -0.07 -0.42
CA LYS A 460 16.89 -0.67 0.54
C LYS A 460 16.26 -0.68 1.92
N PHE A 461 16.13 -1.87 2.49
CA PHE A 461 15.67 -2.10 3.85
C PHE A 461 16.86 -2.62 4.64
N ALA A 462 17.45 -1.76 5.46
CA ALA A 462 18.68 -2.00 6.23
C ALA A 462 18.53 -1.47 7.66
N GLY A 463 19.37 -1.94 8.60
CA GLY A 463 19.22 -1.59 10.02
C GLY A 463 18.20 -2.47 10.75
N ASP A 464 17.48 -1.89 11.72
CA ASP A 464 16.37 -2.50 12.47
C ASP A 464 15.05 -1.78 12.10
N THR A 465 14.80 -1.65 10.80
CA THR A 465 13.58 -1.03 10.28
C THR A 465 12.47 -2.05 10.15
N ARG A 466 11.22 -1.58 10.30
CA ARG A 466 10.03 -2.41 10.20
C ARG A 466 9.05 -1.80 9.22
N PHE A 467 8.60 -2.59 8.26
CA PHE A 467 7.57 -2.20 7.31
C PHE A 467 6.47 -3.25 7.33
N LYS A 468 5.27 -2.88 7.77
CA LYS A 468 4.11 -3.76 7.72
C LYS A 468 3.09 -3.25 6.71
N GLY A 469 3.00 -3.94 5.59
CA GLY A 469 2.24 -3.53 4.42
C GLY A 469 2.70 -4.28 3.18
N SER A 470 2.00 -4.09 2.07
CA SER A 470 2.44 -4.58 0.77
C SER A 470 3.15 -3.49 -0.03
N ILE A 471 4.16 -3.87 -0.80
CA ILE A 471 4.95 -2.99 -1.66
C ILE A 471 4.78 -3.46 -3.10
N TYR A 472 4.48 -2.54 -4.01
CA TYR A 472 4.60 -2.76 -5.44
C TYR A 472 5.53 -1.70 -6.05
N ALA A 473 6.76 -2.11 -6.39
CA ALA A 473 7.72 -1.27 -7.10
C ALA A 473 7.63 -1.48 -8.62
N LYS A 474 7.52 -0.39 -9.39
CA LYS A 474 7.37 -0.46 -10.86
C LYS A 474 8.57 -1.12 -11.52
N ASN A 475 9.78 -0.63 -11.20
CA ASN A 475 11.04 -1.07 -11.82
C ASN A 475 12.21 -1.20 -10.83
N ALA A 476 12.01 -0.88 -9.55
CA ALA A 476 13.10 -0.78 -8.59
C ALA A 476 13.60 -2.16 -8.15
N ASN A 477 14.91 -2.31 -8.04
CA ASN A 477 15.49 -3.48 -7.39
C ASN A 477 15.20 -3.43 -5.89
N ILE A 478 15.12 -4.58 -5.24
CA ILE A 478 14.82 -4.69 -3.81
C ILE A 478 16.03 -5.29 -3.09
N SER A 479 16.46 -4.66 -2.00
CA SER A 479 17.53 -5.16 -1.14
C SER A 479 17.08 -5.17 0.32
N ILE A 480 16.94 -6.37 0.88
CA ILE A 480 16.59 -6.61 2.29
C ILE A 480 17.86 -7.12 2.98
N GLN A 481 18.33 -6.39 3.99
CA GLN A 481 19.56 -6.70 4.74
C GLN A 481 19.28 -6.61 6.25
N GLY A 482 20.29 -6.74 7.10
CA GLY A 482 20.18 -6.49 8.55
C GLY A 482 19.15 -7.37 9.28
N SER A 483 18.65 -6.88 10.42
CA SER A 483 17.56 -7.52 11.19
C SER A 483 16.21 -6.87 10.85
N ASN A 484 16.01 -6.53 9.56
CA ASN A 484 14.81 -5.84 9.12
C ASN A 484 13.62 -6.79 9.07
N ASN A 485 12.44 -6.22 9.29
CA ASN A 485 11.19 -6.97 9.28
C ASN A 485 10.22 -6.33 8.28
N ILE A 486 10.04 -6.99 7.13
CA ILE A 486 8.96 -6.69 6.20
C ILE A 486 7.85 -7.72 6.43
N ILE A 487 6.67 -7.24 6.81
CA ILE A 487 5.48 -8.05 7.03
C ILE A 487 4.43 -7.66 5.99
N GLY A 488 4.25 -8.49 4.97
CA GLY A 488 3.36 -8.25 3.85
C GLY A 488 4.02 -8.63 2.53
N ASN A 489 3.41 -8.27 1.40
CA ASN A 489 3.83 -8.77 0.09
C ASN A 489 4.78 -7.81 -0.62
N VAL A 490 5.70 -8.34 -1.42
CA VAL A 490 6.61 -7.53 -2.24
C VAL A 490 6.45 -7.93 -3.70
N ILE A 491 6.00 -6.98 -4.52
CA ILE A 491 5.89 -7.08 -5.97
C ILE A 491 6.92 -6.12 -6.59
N THR A 492 7.70 -6.59 -7.56
CA THR A 492 8.59 -5.69 -8.29
C THR A 492 8.78 -6.06 -9.76
N GLY A 493 8.83 -5.03 -10.62
CA GLY A 493 9.31 -5.15 -12.00
C GLY A 493 10.83 -4.95 -12.16
N GLY A 494 11.57 -4.84 -11.06
CA GLY A 494 13.04 -4.75 -11.04
C GLY A 494 13.73 -6.01 -11.57
N LYS A 495 15.05 -5.90 -11.74
CA LYS A 495 15.91 -6.98 -12.29
C LYS A 495 16.59 -7.81 -11.20
N TYR A 496 16.68 -7.28 -9.98
CA TYR A 496 17.39 -7.92 -8.89
C TYR A 496 16.60 -7.80 -7.59
N VAL A 497 16.55 -8.91 -6.86
CA VAL A 497 16.11 -8.96 -5.46
C VAL A 497 17.20 -9.62 -4.64
N SER A 498 17.61 -9.01 -3.53
CA SER A 498 18.57 -9.62 -2.62
C SER A 498 18.05 -9.66 -1.19
N VAL A 499 18.22 -10.81 -0.53
CA VAL A 499 17.88 -11.02 0.89
C VAL A 499 19.14 -11.51 1.62
N GLN A 500 19.59 -10.76 2.63
CA GLN A 500 20.82 -11.04 3.37
C GLN A 500 20.65 -10.81 4.88
N GLY A 501 21.47 -11.50 5.68
CA GLY A 501 21.49 -11.34 7.14
C GLY A 501 20.36 -12.09 7.86
N ASP A 502 20.21 -11.88 9.16
CA ASP A 502 19.09 -12.44 9.96
C ASP A 502 17.82 -11.59 9.77
N ALA A 503 17.51 -11.27 8.52
CA ALA A 503 16.25 -10.64 8.16
C ALA A 503 15.16 -11.70 8.36
N ASP A 504 14.45 -11.63 9.48
CA ASP A 504 13.26 -12.45 9.72
C ASP A 504 12.12 -11.88 8.88
N VAL A 505 12.04 -12.34 7.64
CA VAL A 505 10.93 -12.01 6.75
C VAL A 505 9.75 -12.92 7.09
N TYR A 506 8.71 -12.31 7.63
CA TYR A 506 7.43 -12.94 7.96
C TYR A 506 6.64 -13.28 6.70
N PRO A 507 5.52 -14.04 6.80
CA PRO A 507 4.93 -14.64 5.63
C PRO A 507 4.57 -13.65 4.53
N MET A 508 5.15 -13.84 3.34
CA MET A 508 4.99 -12.94 2.19
C MET A 508 4.79 -13.68 0.87
N ILE A 509 4.19 -13.01 -0.10
CA ILE A 509 4.47 -13.30 -1.51
C ILE A 509 5.61 -12.38 -1.95
N LEU A 510 6.70 -12.97 -2.44
CA LEU A 510 7.76 -12.25 -3.15
C LEU A 510 7.59 -12.48 -4.65
N TYR A 511 6.99 -11.53 -5.33
CA TYR A 511 6.63 -11.61 -6.75
C TYR A 511 7.51 -10.70 -7.62
N ALA A 512 8.56 -11.28 -8.19
CA ALA A 512 9.54 -10.58 -9.02
C ALA A 512 9.87 -11.41 -10.28
N PRO A 513 8.88 -11.69 -11.16
CA PRO A 513 9.02 -12.67 -12.25
C PRO A 513 10.06 -12.32 -13.33
N LYS A 514 10.67 -11.13 -13.25
CA LYS A 514 11.74 -10.66 -14.15
C LYS A 514 13.10 -10.52 -13.45
N ALA A 515 13.17 -10.84 -12.17
CA ALA A 515 14.33 -10.59 -11.34
C ALA A 515 15.13 -11.86 -11.06
N GLU A 516 16.45 -11.71 -10.97
CA GLU A 516 17.30 -12.67 -10.28
C GLU A 516 17.19 -12.45 -8.76
N LEU A 517 16.86 -13.51 -8.02
CA LEU A 517 16.87 -13.50 -6.57
C LEU A 517 18.18 -14.09 -6.04
N THR A 518 18.84 -13.35 -5.16
CA THR A 518 19.97 -13.86 -4.37
C THR A 518 19.64 -13.84 -2.87
N VAL A 519 19.61 -15.02 -2.25
CA VAL A 519 19.48 -15.17 -0.80
C VAL A 519 20.83 -15.64 -0.24
N THR A 520 21.44 -14.87 0.65
CA THR A 520 22.80 -15.13 1.16
C THR A 520 22.92 -14.98 2.67
N GLY A 521 24.02 -15.49 3.24
CA GLY A 521 24.28 -15.41 4.68
C GLY A 521 23.30 -16.30 5.43
N SER A 522 22.51 -15.71 6.34
CA SER A 522 21.44 -16.40 7.08
C SER A 522 20.05 -15.91 6.67
N GLY A 523 19.91 -15.35 5.45
CA GLY A 523 18.65 -14.78 4.96
C GLY A 523 17.51 -15.79 4.98
N LYS A 524 16.36 -15.37 5.53
CA LYS A 524 15.15 -16.19 5.58
C LYS A 524 14.03 -15.53 4.79
N ILE A 525 13.31 -16.35 4.01
CA ILE A 525 12.05 -15.95 3.38
C ILE A 525 11.00 -16.98 3.83
N LEU A 526 9.97 -16.52 4.55
CA LEU A 526 8.78 -17.30 4.81
C LEU A 526 7.70 -16.87 3.82
N GLY A 527 7.25 -17.74 2.93
CA GLY A 527 6.39 -17.31 1.84
C GLY A 527 6.47 -18.12 0.56
N THR A 528 5.83 -17.57 -0.48
CA THR A 528 5.95 -18.05 -1.85
C THR A 528 6.77 -17.05 -2.66
N VAL A 529 7.79 -17.55 -3.35
CA VAL A 529 8.70 -16.76 -4.17
C VAL A 529 8.45 -17.05 -5.65
N VAL A 530 8.35 -16.01 -6.49
CA VAL A 530 8.23 -16.11 -7.95
C VAL A 530 9.28 -15.20 -8.60
N VAL A 531 10.27 -15.78 -9.27
CA VAL A 531 11.46 -15.08 -9.80
C VAL A 531 11.85 -15.56 -11.20
N ASP A 532 12.71 -14.83 -11.89
CA ASP A 532 13.26 -15.27 -13.19
C ASP A 532 14.42 -16.25 -13.01
N ASP A 533 15.30 -16.00 -12.03
CA ASP A 533 16.43 -16.88 -11.69
C ASP A 533 16.69 -16.84 -10.18
N CYS A 534 17.30 -17.88 -9.60
CA CYS A 534 17.45 -17.99 -8.15
C CYS A 534 18.81 -18.54 -7.71
N ILE A 535 19.45 -17.82 -6.79
CA ILE A 535 20.69 -18.22 -6.10
C ILE A 535 20.42 -18.22 -4.60
N VAL A 536 20.60 -19.37 -3.95
CA VAL A 536 20.42 -19.55 -2.51
C VAL A 536 21.73 -20.06 -1.93
N GLN A 537 22.34 -19.32 -1.01
CA GLN A 537 23.71 -19.55 -0.56
C GLN A 537 23.91 -19.27 0.95
N GLY A 538 24.80 -20.03 1.57
CA GLY A 538 25.13 -19.87 2.99
C GLY A 538 24.20 -20.72 3.81
N ASP A 539 23.74 -20.23 4.96
CA ASP A 539 22.74 -20.90 5.80
C ASP A 539 21.34 -20.29 5.60
N SER A 540 21.08 -19.82 4.38
CA SER A 540 19.82 -19.18 3.98
C SER A 540 18.68 -20.17 3.81
N ARG A 541 17.45 -19.72 4.06
CA ARG A 541 16.26 -20.57 4.01
C ARG A 541 15.08 -19.92 3.29
N ILE A 542 14.44 -20.63 2.36
CA ILE A 542 13.11 -20.27 1.83
C ILE A 542 12.11 -21.31 2.32
N THR A 543 11.06 -20.91 3.01
CA THR A 543 10.06 -21.83 3.58
C THR A 543 8.69 -21.45 3.07
N ALA A 544 7.99 -22.39 2.45
CA ALA A 544 6.61 -22.18 2.02
C ALA A 544 5.74 -21.76 3.21
N ASN A 545 4.91 -20.74 3.00
CA ASN A 545 3.93 -20.32 4.00
C ASN A 545 2.59 -21.01 3.78
N ASN A 546 1.91 -21.34 4.87
CA ASN A 546 0.57 -21.87 4.86
C ASN A 546 -0.24 -21.35 6.06
N PRO A 547 -1.39 -20.66 5.87
CA PRO A 547 -2.02 -20.27 4.60
C PRO A 547 -1.32 -19.08 3.91
N LEU A 548 -1.22 -19.12 2.58
CA LEU A 548 -0.76 -18.00 1.78
C LEU A 548 -1.87 -16.92 1.67
N ASP A 549 -1.58 -15.69 2.09
CA ASP A 549 -2.47 -14.56 1.87
C ASP A 549 -2.25 -13.96 0.47
N THR A 550 -3.24 -14.13 -0.41
CA THR A 550 -3.21 -13.65 -1.80
C THR A 550 -4.09 -12.40 -2.01
N THR A 551 -4.65 -11.83 -0.93
CA THR A 551 -5.56 -10.67 -1.00
C THR A 551 -4.97 -9.48 -1.74
N ILE A 552 -3.66 -9.27 -1.63
CA ILE A 552 -2.96 -8.21 -2.37
C ILE A 552 -3.11 -8.38 -3.88
N PHE A 553 -3.02 -9.61 -4.41
CA PHE A 553 -3.11 -9.83 -5.85
C PHE A 553 -4.49 -9.51 -6.36
N ASN A 554 -5.51 -9.71 -5.55
CA ASN A 554 -6.85 -9.30 -5.91
C ASN A 554 -6.85 -7.78 -6.16
N SER A 555 -6.31 -6.98 -5.24
CA SER A 555 -6.26 -5.52 -5.37
C SER A 555 -5.41 -4.95 -6.53
N LEU A 556 -4.70 -5.80 -7.29
CA LEU A 556 -3.84 -5.39 -8.40
C LEU A 556 -4.55 -5.59 -9.75
N GLU A 557 -4.17 -4.77 -10.73
CA GLU A 557 -4.75 -4.84 -12.07
C GLU A 557 -4.07 -5.92 -12.92
N TRP A 558 -4.61 -7.14 -12.94
CA TRP A 558 -4.06 -8.25 -13.74
C TRP A 558 -4.63 -8.35 -15.16
N GLY A 559 -5.55 -7.46 -15.53
CA GLY A 559 -6.33 -7.56 -16.76
C GLY A 559 -7.37 -8.69 -16.71
N SER A 560 -7.93 -9.05 -17.87
CA SER A 560 -9.07 -9.99 -17.98
C SER A 560 -8.81 -11.41 -17.48
N ASN A 561 -7.55 -11.78 -17.27
CA ASN A 561 -7.15 -13.15 -16.92
C ASN A 561 -6.97 -13.35 -15.41
N GLY A 562 -7.03 -12.28 -14.61
CA GLY A 562 -6.82 -12.33 -13.17
C GLY A 562 -5.38 -12.69 -12.76
N PRO A 563 -5.11 -12.78 -11.45
CA PRO A 563 -3.79 -13.14 -10.95
C PRO A 563 -3.40 -14.58 -11.30
N PRO A 564 -2.11 -14.86 -11.47
CA PRO A 564 -1.63 -16.21 -11.75
C PRO A 564 -1.81 -17.14 -10.53
N SER A 565 -2.04 -18.42 -10.81
CA SER A 565 -2.13 -19.43 -9.76
C SER A 565 -0.78 -19.70 -9.10
N LEU A 566 -0.78 -19.67 -7.76
CA LEU A 566 0.36 -20.03 -6.91
C LEU A 566 0.25 -21.46 -6.36
N SER A 567 -0.62 -22.30 -6.94
CA SER A 567 -0.85 -23.69 -6.51
C SER A 567 -0.18 -24.72 -7.43
N VAL A 568 0.11 -25.90 -6.89
CA VAL A 568 0.55 -27.09 -7.64
C VAL A 568 -0.64 -28.05 -7.78
N THR A 569 -1.47 -27.89 -8.82
CA THR A 569 -2.55 -28.84 -9.11
C THR A 569 -2.07 -29.90 -10.10
N VAL A 570 -2.18 -31.17 -9.70
CA VAL A 570 -1.89 -32.36 -10.51
C VAL A 570 -3.10 -33.29 -10.44
N GLU A 571 -4.25 -32.88 -11.00
CA GLU A 571 -5.39 -33.80 -11.18
C GLU A 571 -5.33 -34.50 -12.54
N GLU A 572 -6.00 -35.66 -12.64
CA GLU A 572 -5.98 -36.50 -13.85
C GLU A 572 -6.48 -35.76 -15.10
N PRO A 573 -5.85 -36.01 -16.27
CA PRO A 573 -6.12 -35.28 -17.51
C PRO A 573 -7.56 -35.40 -18.02
N SER A 574 -8.38 -36.34 -17.53
CA SER A 574 -9.74 -36.57 -18.01
C SER A 574 -10.80 -35.65 -17.37
N ARG A 575 -10.46 -34.83 -16.37
CA ARG A 575 -11.40 -33.90 -15.73
C ARG A 575 -10.95 -32.44 -15.66
N LEU A 576 -9.72 -32.14 -16.07
CA LEU A 576 -9.21 -30.78 -16.10
C LEU A 576 -9.55 -30.10 -17.43
N THR A 577 -10.39 -29.07 -17.38
CA THR A 577 -10.40 -28.08 -18.46
C THR A 577 -9.05 -27.35 -18.46
N TRP A 578 -8.69 -26.75 -19.59
CA TRP A 578 -7.49 -25.93 -19.85
C TRP A 578 -7.12 -24.88 -18.76
N ARG A 579 -7.99 -24.66 -17.77
CA ARG A 579 -7.79 -23.88 -16.53
C ARG A 579 -6.80 -24.48 -15.52
N GLY A 580 -6.50 -25.79 -15.60
CA GLY A 580 -5.74 -26.50 -14.56
C GLY A 580 -4.21 -26.43 -14.63
N TYR A 581 -3.62 -25.93 -15.73
CA TYR A 581 -2.19 -26.11 -16.00
C TYR A 581 -1.34 -24.84 -15.99
N GLY A 582 -1.91 -23.72 -15.54
CA GLY A 582 -1.13 -22.52 -15.28
C GLY A 582 -0.48 -21.95 -16.53
N GLN A 583 -1.28 -21.61 -17.55
CA GLN A 583 -1.13 -20.41 -18.38
C GLN A 583 -2.48 -20.09 -19.04
N TRP A 584 -2.94 -18.84 -18.95
CA TRP A 584 -4.09 -18.35 -19.70
C TRP A 584 -3.61 -17.75 -21.02
N ILE A 585 -4.00 -18.36 -22.14
CA ILE A 585 -3.97 -17.74 -23.47
C ILE A 585 -5.41 -17.42 -23.88
N LYS A 586 -5.57 -16.20 -24.39
CA LYS A 586 -6.81 -15.52 -24.85
C LYS A 586 -7.72 -16.40 -25.73
N ILE A 587 -9.04 -16.20 -25.59
CA ILE A 587 -9.99 -16.38 -26.71
C ILE A 587 -10.28 -14.99 -27.29
#